data_AF-A0A1G8GB19-F1
#
_entry.id   AF-A0A1G8GB19-F1
#
_cell.length_a   1.000
_cell.length_b   1.000
_cell.length_c   1.000
_cell.angle_alpha   90.00
_cell.angle_beta   90.00
_cell.angle_gamma   90.00
#
_symmetry.space_group_name_H-M   'P 1'
#
loop_
_entity.id
_entity.type
_entity.pdbx_description
1 polymer ?
#
loop_
_entity_poly.entity_id
_entity_poly.type
_entity_poly.pdbx_seq_one_letter_code
_entity_poly.pdbx_strand_id
1 'polypeptide(L)'
;MQDFIRVDLQRLQQIIDGYCGGEFKTADIIRAYSGGFYSNRNTPACYSFNAQFGQLLKRNENQLGIMEIESGIRIQDDLGHHTSTSVWCSTQVRARRRKETSSDL
;
A
#
# COMPACT_ATOMS: atom_id res chain seq x y z
N MET A 1 -1.33 -24.96 -2.58
CA MET A 1 -0.20 -24.02 -2.39
C MET A 1 -0.74 -22.63 -2.60
N GLN A 2 -0.57 -21.70 -1.65
CA GLN A 2 -0.80 -20.29 -1.93
C GLN A 2 0.47 -19.76 -2.57
N ASP A 3 0.43 -19.52 -3.88
CA ASP A 3 1.52 -18.87 -4.59
C ASP A 3 1.55 -17.42 -4.14
N PHE A 4 2.60 -17.04 -3.40
CA PHE A 4 2.85 -15.65 -3.04
C PHE A 4 3.53 -14.95 -4.20
N ILE A 5 3.07 -13.75 -4.55
CA ILE A 5 3.84 -12.88 -5.45
C ILE A 5 5.25 -12.65 -4.89
N ARG A 6 6.23 -12.71 -5.79
CA ARG A 6 7.62 -12.36 -5.52
C ARG A 6 7.86 -10.95 -6.04
N VAL A 7 8.18 -10.04 -5.12
CA VAL A 7 8.56 -8.66 -5.44
C VAL A 7 9.91 -8.37 -4.79
N ASP A 8 10.66 -7.45 -5.38
CA ASP A 8 11.90 -6.94 -4.82
C ASP A 8 11.58 -5.93 -3.71
N LEU A 9 11.86 -6.29 -2.46
CA LEU A 9 11.61 -5.44 -1.30
C LEU A 9 12.50 -4.19 -1.27
N GLN A 10 13.70 -4.24 -1.85
CA GLN A 10 14.58 -3.08 -1.92
C GLN A 10 14.01 -2.04 -2.88
N ARG A 11 13.55 -2.48 -4.06
CA ARG A 11 12.85 -1.60 -5.01
C ARG A 11 11.56 -1.05 -4.40
N LEU A 12 10.82 -1.88 -3.66
CA LEU A 12 9.61 -1.45 -2.96
C LEU A 12 9.89 -0.35 -1.93
N GLN A 13 10.97 -0.49 -1.15
CA GLN A 13 11.41 0.53 -0.21
C GLN A 13 11.71 1.86 -0.91
N GLN A 14 12.45 1.83 -2.03
CA GLN A 14 12.77 3.05 -2.80
C GLN A 14 11.51 3.78 -3.28
N ILE A 15 10.49 3.04 -3.71
CA ILE A 15 9.20 3.61 -4.12
C ILE A 15 8.51 4.26 -2.91
N ILE A 16 8.45 3.56 -1.77
CA ILE A 16 7.81 4.05 -0.54
C ILE A 16 8.50 5.32 -0.03
N ASP A 17 9.84 5.34 -0.01
CA ASP A 17 10.63 6.49 0.43
C ASP A 17 10.36 7.73 -0.44
N GLY A 18 10.03 7.53 -1.73
CA GLY A 18 9.64 8.59 -2.65
C GLY A 18 8.35 9.33 -2.29
N TYR A 19 7.49 8.77 -1.43
CA TYR A 19 6.28 9.46 -0.95
C TYR A 19 6.55 10.44 0.21
N CYS A 20 7.82 10.66 0.58
CA CYS A 20 8.26 11.68 1.55
C CYS A 20 7.49 11.65 2.89
N GLY A 21 7.06 10.46 3.33
CA GLY A 21 6.31 10.28 4.57
C GLY A 21 4.83 10.70 4.53
N GLY A 22 4.31 11.04 3.35
CA GLY A 22 2.88 11.25 3.13
C GLY A 22 2.05 9.97 3.22
N GLU A 23 0.74 10.13 3.01
CA GLU A 23 -0.18 9.01 2.84
C GLU A 23 -0.15 8.52 1.38
N PHE A 24 -0.20 7.21 1.19
CA PHE A 24 -0.17 6.60 -0.14
C PHE A 24 -1.07 5.35 -0.17
N LYS A 25 -1.58 5.01 -1.35
CA LYS A 25 -2.45 3.84 -1.53
C LYS A 25 -1.65 2.64 -2.02
N THR A 26 -2.12 1.43 -1.73
CA THR A 26 -1.58 0.20 -2.37
C THR A 26 -1.54 0.35 -3.89
N ALA A 27 -2.58 0.93 -4.49
CA ALA A 27 -2.65 1.18 -5.92
C ALA A 27 -1.51 2.09 -6.42
N ASP A 28 -1.12 3.12 -5.67
CA ASP A 28 -0.05 4.05 -6.07
C ASP A 28 1.29 3.31 -6.13
N ILE A 29 1.57 2.44 -5.15
CA ILE A 29 2.76 1.60 -5.13
C ILE A 29 2.75 0.60 -6.30
N ILE A 30 1.62 -0.05 -6.56
CA ILE A 30 1.50 -1.02 -7.66
C ILE A 30 1.78 -0.32 -9.01
N ARG A 31 1.24 0.89 -9.21
CA ARG A 31 1.53 1.69 -10.41
C ARG A 31 3.01 1.98 -10.57
N ALA A 32 3.66 2.47 -9.50
CA ALA A 32 5.09 2.78 -9.52
C ALA A 32 5.96 1.53 -9.73
N TYR A 33 5.55 0.38 -9.18
CA TYR A 33 6.30 -0.88 -9.28
C TYR A 33 6.12 -1.57 -10.64
N SER A 34 4.89 -1.60 -11.15
CA SER A 34 4.49 -2.46 -12.28
C SER A 34 4.18 -1.69 -13.57
N GLY A 35 4.18 -0.35 -13.53
CA GLY A 35 3.82 0.52 -14.66
C GLY A 35 2.32 0.77 -14.82
N GLY A 36 1.48 0.17 -13.98
CA GLY A 36 0.03 0.36 -13.98
C GLY A 36 -0.65 -0.43 -12.86
N PHE A 37 -1.91 -0.11 -12.59
CA PHE A 37 -2.77 -0.80 -11.62
C PHE A 37 -4.04 -1.26 -12.30
N TYR A 38 -4.20 -2.58 -12.39
CA TYR A 38 -5.28 -3.24 -13.11
C TYR A 38 -5.99 -4.22 -12.19
N SER A 39 -7.31 -4.14 -12.12
CA SER A 39 -8.11 -5.08 -11.35
C SER A 39 -8.49 -6.28 -12.20
N ASN A 40 -8.11 -7.49 -11.74
CA ASN A 40 -8.53 -8.72 -12.39
C ASN A 40 -9.98 -9.03 -11.97
N ARG A 41 -10.94 -8.61 -12.81
CA ARG A 41 -12.36 -8.89 -12.60
C ARG A 41 -12.59 -10.41 -12.60
N ASN A 42 -13.53 -10.87 -11.75
CA ASN A 42 -13.89 -12.28 -11.59
C ASN A 42 -12.77 -13.20 -11.05
N THR A 43 -11.66 -12.62 -10.59
CA THR A 43 -10.59 -13.39 -9.94
C THR A 43 -10.82 -13.39 -8.42
N PRO A 44 -10.91 -14.57 -7.77
CA PRO A 44 -10.98 -14.64 -6.32
C PRO A 44 -9.81 -13.88 -5.68
N ALA A 45 -10.04 -13.23 -4.54
CA ALA A 45 -9.03 -12.40 -3.89
C ALA A 45 -7.70 -13.15 -3.62
N CYS A 46 -7.74 -14.47 -3.36
CA CYS A 46 -6.54 -15.28 -3.16
C CYS A 46 -5.63 -15.39 -4.41
N TYR A 47 -6.16 -15.14 -5.61
CA TYR A 47 -5.40 -15.12 -6.87
C TYR A 47 -5.19 -13.71 -7.43
N SER A 48 -5.75 -12.70 -6.78
CA SER A 48 -5.59 -11.32 -7.22
C SER A 48 -4.21 -10.79 -6.84
N PHE A 49 -3.42 -10.38 -7.83
CA PHE A 49 -2.13 -9.73 -7.61
C PHE A 49 -2.27 -8.56 -6.64
N ASN A 50 -3.29 -7.71 -6.79
CA ASN A 50 -3.49 -6.53 -5.94
C ASN A 50 -3.76 -6.91 -4.47
N ALA A 51 -4.55 -7.97 -4.24
CA ALA A 51 -4.84 -8.45 -2.89
C ALA A 51 -3.59 -9.07 -2.26
N GLN A 52 -2.85 -9.87 -3.00
CA GLN A 52 -1.59 -10.43 -2.53
C GLN A 52 -0.53 -9.34 -2.28
N PHE A 53 -0.52 -8.27 -3.08
CA PHE A 53 0.37 -7.12 -2.89
C PHE A 53 0.01 -6.35 -1.61
N GLY A 54 -1.27 -6.13 -1.34
CA GLY A 54 -1.72 -5.58 -0.05
C GLY A 54 -1.27 -6.43 1.14
N GLN A 55 -1.42 -7.76 1.05
CA GLN A 55 -0.92 -8.69 2.06
C GLN A 55 0.61 -8.66 2.19
N LEU A 56 1.32 -8.45 1.07
CA LEU A 56 2.78 -8.32 1.05
C LEU A 56 3.23 -7.05 1.77
N LEU A 57 2.54 -5.92 1.59
CA LEU A 57 2.80 -4.71 2.36
C LEU A 57 2.52 -4.96 3.85
N LYS A 58 1.38 -5.59 4.15
CA LYS A 58 0.97 -5.88 5.53
C LYS A 58 1.99 -6.73 6.28
N ARG A 59 2.44 -7.84 5.69
CA ARG A 59 3.42 -8.75 6.33
C ARG A 59 4.80 -8.12 6.53
N ASN A 60 5.11 -7.03 5.80
CA ASN A 60 6.40 -6.35 5.84
C ASN A 60 6.31 -4.93 6.43
N GLU A 61 5.20 -4.54 7.10
CA GLU A 61 4.98 -3.20 7.65
C GLU A 61 6.19 -2.69 8.45
N ASN A 62 6.68 -3.51 9.38
CA ASN A 62 7.82 -3.17 10.23
C ASN A 62 9.12 -2.99 9.45
N GLN A 63 9.39 -3.86 8.47
CA GLN A 63 10.60 -3.79 7.66
C GLN A 63 10.56 -2.57 6.73
N LEU A 64 9.38 -2.24 6.20
CA LEU A 64 9.19 -1.14 5.27
C LEU A 64 9.01 0.22 5.97
N GLY A 65 8.86 0.23 7.30
CA GLY A 65 8.63 1.45 8.07
C GLY A 65 7.27 2.11 7.80
N ILE A 66 6.27 1.32 7.45
CA ILE A 66 4.93 1.78 7.06
C ILE A 66 3.85 1.18 7.98
N MET A 67 2.67 1.77 7.94
CA MET A 67 1.50 1.17 8.57
C MET A 67 0.23 1.49 7.79
N GLU A 68 -0.68 0.53 7.75
CA GLU A 68 -2.02 0.74 7.23
C GLU A 68 -2.81 1.69 8.15
N ILE A 69 -3.43 2.72 7.57
CA ILE A 69 -4.28 3.67 8.29
C ILE A 69 -5.76 3.53 7.93
N GLU A 70 -6.06 3.05 6.72
CA GLU A 70 -7.42 2.80 6.26
C GLU A 70 -7.43 1.68 5.22
N SER A 71 -8.50 0.89 5.18
CA SER A 71 -8.63 -0.24 4.25
C SER A 71 -9.98 -0.18 3.53
N GLY A 72 -10.05 -0.73 2.32
CA GLY A 72 -11.31 -0.82 1.58
C GLY A 72 -11.76 0.48 0.92
N ILE A 73 -10.87 1.45 0.76
CA ILE A 73 -11.16 2.70 0.06
C ILE A 73 -11.47 2.41 -1.41
N ARG A 74 -12.63 2.86 -1.86
CA ARG A 74 -13.07 2.70 -3.25
C ARG A 74 -12.26 3.61 -4.17
N ILE A 75 -11.73 3.02 -5.23
CA ILE A 75 -10.97 3.72 -6.28
C ILE A 75 -11.31 3.13 -7.64
N GLN A 76 -10.83 3.78 -8.71
CA GLN A 76 -10.80 3.21 -10.05
C GLN A 76 -9.40 2.72 -10.40
N ASP A 77 -9.35 1.60 -11.12
CA ASP A 77 -8.13 1.12 -11.76
C ASP A 77 -7.83 1.89 -13.06
N ASP A 78 -6.71 1.61 -13.71
CA ASP A 78 -6.27 2.36 -14.90
C ASP A 78 -7.10 2.04 -16.17
N LEU A 79 -8.08 1.13 -16.06
CA LEU A 79 -9.09 0.84 -17.09
C LEU A 79 -10.48 1.40 -16.72
N GLY A 80 -10.58 2.14 -15.60
CA GLY A 80 -11.84 2.72 -15.12
C GLY A 80 -12.73 1.75 -14.33
N HIS A 81 -12.24 0.56 -13.97
CA HIS A 81 -13.01 -0.37 -13.15
C HIS A 81 -12.98 0.00 -11.68
N HIS A 82 -14.14 -0.11 -11.02
CA HIS A 82 -14.24 0.10 -9.59
C HIS A 82 -13.59 -1.05 -8.82
N THR A 83 -12.74 -0.70 -7.87
CA THR A 83 -12.07 -1.63 -6.96
C THR A 83 -11.84 -0.96 -5.60
N SER A 84 -11.11 -1.64 -4.70
CA SER A 84 -10.71 -1.09 -3.42
C SER A 84 -9.22 -1.21 -3.17
N THR A 85 -8.71 -0.33 -2.32
CA THR A 85 -7.30 -0.29 -1.90
C THR A 85 -7.20 0.04 -0.42
N SER A 86 -6.04 -0.24 0.16
CA SER A 86 -5.65 0.30 1.46
C SER A 86 -4.88 1.61 1.31
N VAL A 87 -4.91 2.41 2.36
CA VAL A 87 -4.14 3.64 2.56
C VAL A 87 -3.12 3.38 3.67
N TRP A 88 -1.91 3.85 3.45
CA TRP A 88 -0.74 3.63 4.28
C TRP A 88 -0.05 4.95 4.57
N CYS A 89 0.72 4.99 5.64
CA CYS A 89 1.62 6.10 5.93
C CYS A 89 2.94 5.59 6.53
N SER A 90 3.96 6.46 6.51
CA SER A 90 5.21 6.18 7.24
C SER A 90 4.97 6.23 8.75
N THR A 91 5.52 5.25 9.47
CA THR A 91 5.46 5.19 10.94
C THR A 91 6.14 6.41 11.59
N GLN A 92 7.17 6.98 10.93
CA GLN A 92 7.89 8.15 11.42
C GLN A 92 7.03 9.43 11.38
N VAL A 93 6.22 9.61 10.34
CA VAL A 93 5.36 10.79 10.20
C VAL A 93 4.19 10.76 11.18
N ARG A 94 3.61 9.59 11.42
CA ARG A 94 2.55 9.46 12.44
C ARG A 94 3.07 9.76 13.85
N ALA A 95 4.30 9.38 14.17
CA ALA A 95 4.93 9.68 15.46
C ALA A 95 5.10 11.20 15.67
N ARG A 96 5.42 11.96 14.62
CA ARG A 96 5.52 13.43 14.68
C ARG A 96 4.15 14.08 14.92
N ARG A 97 3.13 13.70 14.13
CA ARG A 97 1.77 14.22 14.29
C ARG A 97 1.19 13.98 15.70
N ARG A 98 1.47 12.82 16.31
CA ARG A 98 1.05 12.54 17.69
C ARG A 98 1.72 13.43 18.74
N LYS A 99 3.02 13.72 18.56
CA LYS A 99 3.76 14.58 19.50
C LYS A 99 3.28 16.02 19.46
N GLU A 100 2.96 16.55 18.29
CA GLU A 100 2.43 17.92 18.13
C GLU A 100 1.07 18.08 18.82
N THR A 101 0.15 17.11 18.68
CA THR A 101 -1.16 17.14 19.35
C THR A 101 -1.12 16.96 20.87
N SER A 102 0.00 16.52 21.45
CA SER A 102 0.17 16.36 22.90
C SER A 102 0.86 17.54 23.58
N SER A 103 1.34 18.53 22.82
CA SER A 103 1.98 19.75 23.34
C SER A 103 1.01 20.91 23.59
N ASP A 104 -0.28 20.73 23.26
CA ASP A 104 -1.34 21.73 23.44
C ASP A 104 -2.25 21.45 24.66
N LEU A 105 -1.79 20.63 25.62
CA LEU A 105 -2.49 20.34 26.89
C LEU A 105 -1.63 20.68 28.11
#